data_AF-A0A1T4JW29-F1
#
_entry.id   AF-A0A1T4JW29-F1
#
_cell.length_a   1.000
_cell.length_b   1.000
_cell.length_c   1.000
_cell.angle_alpha   90.00
_cell.angle_beta   90.00
_cell.angle_gamma   90.00
#
_symmetry.space_group_name_H-M   'P 1'
#
loop_
_entity.id
_entity.type
_entity.pdbx_description
1 polymer ?
#
loop_
_entity_poly.entity_id
_entity_poly.type
_entity_poly.pdbx_seq_one_letter_code
_entity_poly.pdbx_strand_id
1 'polypeptide(L)'
;MTIRSLCITAVAALSLAAGVAVAASYPEAPIVYDKPVKGVVFSHKTHVEKGLACDMCHNRLFEQQAKKAQENKDFVMESLYQGKYCGACHNGSLAFASNTRCATCHIGVKGEERSKTGGKTEKKGH
;
A
#
# COMPACT_ATOMS: atom_id res chain seq x y z
N MET A 1 10.75 -38.44 64.30
CA MET A 1 9.32 -38.12 64.05
C MET A 1 9.16 -36.63 64.31
N THR A 2 9.17 -35.76 63.32
CA THR A 2 8.01 -35.47 62.47
C THR A 2 8.46 -34.83 61.14
N ILE A 3 8.26 -35.57 60.05
CA ILE A 3 8.28 -35.05 58.69
C ILE A 3 6.90 -34.42 58.46
N ARG A 4 6.85 -33.13 58.14
CA ARG A 4 5.62 -32.48 57.64
C ARG A 4 5.95 -31.62 56.42
N SER A 5 5.60 -32.21 55.28
CA SER A 5 5.35 -31.58 53.99
C SER A 5 4.74 -30.18 54.10
N LEU A 6 5.26 -29.23 53.33
CA LEU A 6 4.44 -28.15 52.80
C LEU A 6 4.88 -27.76 51.39
N CYS A 7 4.19 -28.36 50.44
CA CYS A 7 3.66 -27.79 49.21
C CYS A 7 4.53 -26.76 48.46
N ILE A 8 5.26 -27.29 47.47
CA ILE A 8 5.70 -26.61 46.26
C ILE A 8 4.48 -25.93 45.60
N THR A 9 4.45 -24.59 45.57
CA THR A 9 3.58 -23.83 44.67
C THR A 9 4.46 -23.09 43.68
N ALA A 10 4.93 -23.83 42.67
CA ALA A 10 5.50 -23.24 41.48
C ALA A 10 4.35 -22.63 40.67
N VAL A 11 4.04 -21.36 40.92
CA VAL A 11 3.17 -20.56 40.05
C VAL A 11 3.97 -20.26 38.78
N ALA A 12 3.95 -21.20 37.84
CA ALA A 12 4.50 -21.01 36.51
C ALA A 12 3.64 -19.96 35.79
N ALA A 13 4.11 -18.72 35.79
CA ALA A 13 3.59 -17.65 34.97
C ALA A 13 3.82 -17.99 33.49
N LEU A 14 2.86 -18.67 32.87
CA LEU A 14 2.82 -18.88 31.43
C LEU A 14 1.87 -17.84 30.83
N SER A 15 2.30 -16.58 30.83
CA SER A 15 1.68 -15.53 30.03
C SER A 15 1.98 -15.82 28.56
N LEU A 16 1.05 -16.50 27.89
CA LEU A 16 0.98 -16.53 26.43
C LEU A 16 0.81 -15.08 25.95
N ALA A 17 1.90 -14.45 25.54
CA ALA A 17 1.85 -13.28 24.68
C ALA A 17 1.36 -13.74 23.30
N ALA A 18 0.04 -13.85 23.16
CA ALA A 18 -0.59 -13.91 21.85
C ALA A 18 -0.34 -12.57 21.17
N GLY A 19 0.64 -12.53 20.25
CA GLY A 19 0.85 -11.38 19.40
C GLY A 19 -0.43 -11.12 18.61
N VAL A 20 -1.10 -10.01 18.92
CA VAL A 20 -2.24 -9.52 18.14
C VAL A 20 -1.73 -9.16 16.76
N ALA A 21 -2.01 -10.01 15.78
CA ALA A 21 -1.92 -9.64 14.38
C ALA A 21 -2.98 -8.57 14.12
N VAL A 22 -2.58 -7.29 14.16
CA VAL A 22 -3.44 -6.19 13.72
C VAL A 22 -3.60 -6.35 12.21
N ALA A 23 -4.77 -6.82 11.78
CA ALA A 23 -5.11 -6.84 10.37
C ALA A 23 -4.99 -5.41 9.83
N ALA A 24 -4.19 -5.23 8.76
CA ALA A 24 -4.04 -3.93 8.13
C ALA A 24 -5.42 -3.41 7.66
N SER A 25 -5.71 -2.14 7.91
CA SER A 25 -6.96 -1.49 7.51
C SER A 25 -7.07 -1.26 5.99
N TYR A 26 -6.02 -1.56 5.24
CA TYR A 26 -5.94 -1.42 3.79
C TYR A 26 -5.03 -2.51 3.18
N PRO A 27 -5.13 -2.79 1.87
CA PRO A 27 -4.19 -3.69 1.19
C PRO A 27 -2.76 -3.16 1.26
N GLU A 28 -1.88 -3.88 1.96
CA GLU A 28 -0.48 -3.47 2.16
C GLU A 28 0.33 -3.50 0.86
N ALA A 29 0.02 -4.43 -0.04
CA ALA A 29 0.65 -4.51 -1.34
C ALA A 29 0.26 -3.30 -2.21
N PRO A 30 1.21 -2.69 -2.92
CA PRO A 30 0.91 -1.58 -3.81
C PRO A 30 0.02 -2.03 -4.98
N ILE A 31 -0.87 -1.14 -5.41
CA ILE A 31 -1.62 -1.34 -6.65
C ILE A 31 -0.70 -0.96 -7.80
N VAL A 32 -0.54 -1.86 -8.78
CA VAL A 32 0.19 -1.57 -10.02
C VAL A 32 -0.78 -1.61 -11.19
N TYR A 33 -1.13 -0.44 -11.72
CA TYR A 33 -1.95 -0.33 -12.93
C TYR A 33 -1.15 -0.78 -14.15
N ASP A 34 -1.85 -1.46 -15.05
CA ASP A 34 -1.33 -2.02 -16.30
C ASP A 34 -1.92 -1.35 -17.55
N LYS A 35 -2.90 -0.46 -17.37
CA LYS A 35 -3.54 0.35 -18.40
C LYS A 35 -3.71 1.81 -17.93
N PRO A 36 -3.67 2.78 -18.87
CA PRO A 36 -3.39 2.64 -20.30
C PRO A 36 -1.92 2.31 -20.59
N VAL A 37 -1.03 2.48 -19.61
CA VAL A 37 0.40 2.13 -19.69
C VAL A 37 0.76 1.20 -18.54
N LYS A 38 1.75 0.32 -18.77
CA LYS A 38 2.19 -0.65 -17.77
C LYS A 38 3.08 -0.02 -16.71
N GLY A 39 2.93 -0.49 -15.47
CA GLY A 39 3.80 -0.15 -14.36
C GLY A 39 3.55 1.25 -13.82
N VAL A 40 2.29 1.56 -13.47
CA VAL A 40 1.97 2.75 -12.66
C VAL A 40 1.66 2.30 -11.23
N VAL A 41 2.44 2.74 -10.26
CA VAL A 41 2.33 2.28 -8.87
C VAL A 41 1.54 3.25 -8.00
N PHE A 42 0.71 2.70 -7.11
CA PHE A 42 0.03 3.40 -6.03
C PHE A 42 0.21 2.65 -4.71
N SER A 43 0.50 3.37 -3.63
CA SER A 43 0.75 2.82 -2.29
C SER A 43 -0.24 3.40 -1.29
N HIS A 44 -1.14 2.58 -0.75
CA HIS A 44 -2.03 3.00 0.34
C HIS A 44 -1.21 3.48 1.54
N LYS A 45 -0.19 2.70 1.93
CA LYS A 45 0.68 3.01 3.07
C LYS A 45 1.21 4.44 3.01
N THR A 46 1.76 4.84 1.87
CA THR A 46 2.32 6.19 1.70
C THR A 46 1.26 7.28 1.83
N HIS A 47 0.03 7.05 1.37
CA HIS A 47 -1.05 8.05 1.47
C HIS A 47 -1.64 8.11 2.89
N VAL A 48 -1.88 6.96 3.52
CA VAL A 48 -2.42 6.88 4.89
C VAL A 48 -1.41 7.44 5.90
N GLU A 49 -0.11 7.17 5.74
CA GLU A 49 0.95 7.76 6.59
C GLU A 49 1.07 9.28 6.43
N LYS A 50 0.53 9.85 5.35
CA LYS A 50 0.40 11.31 5.16
C LYS A 50 -0.89 11.87 5.76
N GLY A 51 -1.64 11.06 6.50
CA GLY A 51 -2.86 11.46 7.21
C GLY A 51 -4.10 11.44 6.33
N LEU A 52 -4.07 10.78 5.17
CA LEU A 52 -5.24 10.72 4.31
C LEU A 52 -6.23 9.67 4.82
N ALA A 53 -7.45 10.11 5.15
CA ALA A 53 -8.57 9.24 5.48
C ALA A 53 -9.14 8.52 4.25
N CYS A 54 -9.74 7.35 4.47
CA CYS A 54 -10.21 6.44 3.42
C CYS A 54 -11.26 7.08 2.50
N ASP A 55 -12.14 7.90 3.08
CA ASP A 55 -13.26 8.58 2.43
C ASP A 55 -12.82 9.72 1.51
N MET A 56 -11.61 10.24 1.69
CA MET A 56 -11.06 11.27 0.79
C MET A 56 -10.78 10.73 -0.61
N CYS A 57 -10.51 9.43 -0.71
CA CYS A 57 -10.36 8.72 -1.98
C CYS A 57 -11.65 7.98 -2.38
N HIS A 58 -12.28 7.29 -1.43
CA HIS A 58 -13.39 6.37 -1.69
C HIS A 58 -14.75 6.90 -1.24
N ASN A 59 -15.84 6.76 -2.00
CA ASN A 59 -15.95 6.22 -3.36
C ASN A 59 -16.01 7.35 -4.41
N ARG A 60 -15.53 8.54 -4.06
CA ARG A 60 -15.64 9.74 -4.92
C ARG A 60 -14.59 9.77 -6.03
N LEU A 61 -13.32 9.50 -5.70
CA LEU A 61 -12.21 9.54 -6.66
C LEU A 61 -11.91 8.15 -7.22
N PHE A 62 -12.04 7.12 -6.40
CA PHE A 62 -11.79 5.74 -6.75
C PHE A 62 -12.83 4.83 -6.09
N GLU A 63 -13.26 3.79 -6.79
CA GLU A 63 -14.01 2.69 -6.18
C GLU A 63 -13.07 1.82 -5.32
N GLN A 64 -13.61 1.15 -4.30
CA GLN A 64 -12.87 0.18 -3.47
C GLN A 64 -12.62 -1.15 -4.18
N GLN A 65 -12.24 -1.09 -5.45
CA GLN A 65 -11.87 -2.23 -6.27
C GLN A 65 -10.55 -1.91 -6.98
N ALA A 66 -9.51 -2.70 -6.69
CA ALA A 66 -8.20 -2.52 -7.29
C ALA A 66 -8.31 -2.53 -8.81
N LYS A 67 -7.63 -1.57 -9.46
CA LYS A 67 -7.60 -1.40 -10.91
C LYS A 67 -8.95 -1.10 -11.57
N LYS A 68 -10.02 -0.81 -10.83
CA LYS A 68 -11.29 -0.45 -11.45
C LYS A 68 -11.18 0.83 -12.30
N ALA A 69 -10.44 1.82 -11.80
CA ALA A 69 -10.28 3.10 -12.48
C ALA A 69 -9.65 2.98 -13.89
N GLN A 70 -8.76 2.00 -14.14
CA GLN A 70 -8.14 1.83 -15.46
C GLN A 70 -9.08 1.24 -16.53
N GLU A 71 -10.31 0.84 -16.16
CA GLU A 71 -11.36 0.50 -17.12
C GLU A 71 -11.99 1.75 -17.75
N ASN A 72 -11.83 2.91 -17.12
CA ASN A 72 -12.38 4.17 -17.61
C ASN A 72 -11.51 4.73 -18.75
N LYS A 73 -12.16 5.13 -19.84
CA LYS A 73 -11.48 5.70 -21.02
C LYS A 73 -10.75 7.02 -20.70
N ASP A 74 -11.21 7.75 -19.68
CA ASP A 74 -10.62 9.01 -19.25
C ASP A 74 -9.57 8.82 -18.13
N PHE A 75 -9.17 7.58 -17.79
CA PHE A 75 -8.03 7.33 -16.89
C PHE A 75 -6.68 7.54 -17.62
N VAL A 76 -6.44 8.79 -18.01
CA VAL A 76 -5.26 9.26 -18.76
C VAL A 76 -4.70 10.52 -18.11
N MET A 77 -3.44 10.85 -18.40
CA MET A 77 -2.77 12.02 -17.81
C MET A 77 -3.51 13.34 -18.04
N GLU A 78 -4.17 13.49 -19.18
CA GLU A 78 -4.99 14.68 -19.47
C GLU A 78 -6.06 14.93 -18.40
N SER A 79 -6.79 13.89 -17.99
CA SER A 79 -7.76 13.98 -16.91
C SER A 79 -7.12 14.31 -15.56
N LEU A 80 -5.91 13.81 -15.30
CA LEU A 80 -5.17 14.15 -14.07
C LEU A 80 -4.82 15.64 -14.06
N TYR A 81 -4.42 16.21 -15.20
CA TYR A 81 -4.16 17.64 -15.30
C TYR A 81 -5.41 18.50 -15.08
N GLN A 82 -6.59 17.92 -15.33
CA GLN A 82 -7.90 18.53 -15.06
C GLN A 82 -8.43 18.23 -13.65
N GLY A 83 -7.60 17.70 -12.75
CA GLY A 83 -7.97 17.48 -11.34
C GLY A 83 -8.73 16.18 -11.06
N LYS A 84 -8.77 15.23 -12.00
CA LYS A 84 -9.36 13.90 -11.77
C LYS A 84 -8.34 12.90 -11.23
N TYR A 85 -8.83 11.81 -10.64
CA TYR A 85 -8.01 10.69 -10.16
C TYR A 85 -6.85 11.16 -9.26
N CYS A 86 -5.61 10.77 -9.57
CA CYS A 86 -4.41 11.18 -8.86
C CYS A 86 -4.22 12.71 -8.85
N GLY A 87 -4.64 13.36 -9.94
CA GLY A 87 -4.53 14.80 -10.13
C GLY A 87 -5.42 15.65 -9.24
N ALA A 88 -6.43 15.04 -8.58
CA ALA A 88 -7.22 15.74 -7.56
C ALA A 88 -6.34 16.30 -6.43
N CYS A 89 -5.25 15.61 -6.13
CA CYS A 89 -4.26 16.01 -5.12
C CYS A 89 -2.89 16.34 -5.73
N HIS A 90 -2.45 15.60 -6.75
CA HIS A 90 -1.19 15.84 -7.47
C HIS A 90 -1.32 16.99 -8.48
N ASN A 91 -1.74 18.15 -7.98
CA ASN A 91 -2.03 19.36 -8.76
C ASN A 91 -0.97 20.47 -8.61
N GLY A 92 0.08 20.24 -7.82
CA GLY A 92 1.14 21.23 -7.56
C GLY A 92 0.90 22.11 -6.34
N SER A 93 -0.28 22.05 -5.72
CA SER A 93 -0.60 22.75 -4.48
C SER A 93 -0.66 21.80 -3.28
N LEU A 94 -1.47 20.73 -3.36
CA LEU A 94 -1.61 19.77 -2.26
C LEU A 94 -0.49 18.72 -2.24
N ALA A 95 -0.05 18.30 -3.42
CA ALA A 95 1.10 17.44 -3.62
C ALA A 95 1.84 17.86 -4.90
N PHE A 96 2.99 17.24 -5.18
CA PHE A 96 3.73 17.50 -6.43
C PHE A 96 2.81 17.32 -7.65
N ALA A 97 2.95 18.19 -8.64
CA ALA A 97 2.10 18.15 -9.84
C ALA A 97 2.39 16.90 -10.67
N SER A 98 1.35 16.23 -11.17
CA SER A 98 1.45 15.00 -11.96
C SER A 98 2.27 15.13 -13.24
N ASN A 99 2.52 16.35 -13.73
CA ASN A 99 3.35 16.64 -14.91
C ASN A 99 4.82 16.91 -14.61
N THR A 100 5.29 16.80 -13.35
CA THR A 100 6.67 17.17 -12.97
C THR A 100 7.55 15.99 -12.57
N ARG A 101 6.98 14.87 -12.11
CA ARG A 101 7.73 13.74 -11.51
C ARG A 101 7.26 12.39 -12.03
N CYS A 102 7.33 12.19 -13.34
CA CYS A 102 6.76 11.02 -14.03
C CYS A 102 7.21 9.68 -13.42
N ALA A 103 8.51 9.54 -13.14
CA ALA A 103 9.10 8.30 -12.62
C ALA A 103 8.69 7.94 -11.19
N THR A 104 8.03 8.86 -10.45
CA THR A 104 7.50 8.55 -9.11
C THR A 104 6.34 7.56 -9.18
N CYS A 105 5.54 7.61 -10.25
CA CYS A 105 4.41 6.70 -10.45
C CYS A 105 4.70 5.70 -11.58
N HIS A 106 5.31 6.15 -12.68
CA HIS A 106 5.60 5.33 -13.85
C HIS A 106 6.92 4.57 -13.69
N ILE A 107 6.86 3.40 -13.05
CA ILE A 107 8.01 2.54 -12.77
C ILE A 107 8.39 1.63 -13.96
N GLY A 108 7.53 1.56 -14.98
CA GLY A 108 7.70 0.76 -16.19
C GLY A 108 7.72 -0.75 -15.91
N VAL A 109 7.91 -1.55 -16.96
CA VAL A 109 7.87 -3.02 -16.87
C VAL A 109 8.90 -3.58 -15.89
N LYS A 110 10.13 -3.03 -15.87
CA LYS A 110 11.16 -3.46 -14.93
C LYS A 110 10.82 -3.11 -13.48
N GLY A 111 10.13 -1.99 -13.26
CA GLY A 111 9.64 -1.63 -11.92
C GLY A 111 8.53 -2.56 -11.46
N GLU A 112 7.56 -2.83 -12.33
CA GLU A 112 6.46 -3.76 -12.05
C GLU A 112 6.97 -5.15 -11.67
N GLU A 113 7.92 -5.71 -12.42
CA GLU A 113 8.50 -7.02 -12.11
C GLU A 113 9.17 -7.02 -10.73
N ARG A 114 9.90 -5.96 -10.35
CA ARG A 114 10.48 -5.83 -9.00
C ARG A 114 9.41 -5.72 -7.90
N SER A 115 8.26 -5.11 -8.19
CA SER A 115 7.14 -5.05 -7.26
C SER A 115 6.50 -6.41 -7.04
N LYS A 116 6.48 -7.29 -8.06
CA LYS A 116 5.98 -8.67 -7.95
C LYS A 116 6.94 -9.58 -7.16
N THR A 117 8.26 -9.39 -7.30
CA THR A 117 9.27 -10.23 -6.63
C THR A 117 9.63 -9.75 -5.21
N GLY A 118 8.95 -8.73 -4.68
CA GLY A 118 9.23 -8.19 -3.35
C GLY A 118 10.63 -7.57 -3.24
N GLY A 119 11.18 -7.02 -4.33
CA GLY A 119 12.51 -6.42 -4.34
C GLY A 119 13.68 -7.40 -4.33
N LYS A 120 13.43 -8.72 -4.47
CA LYS A 120 14.52 -9.68 -4.69
C LYS A 120 15.07 -9.50 -6.09
N THR A 121 16.28 -8.95 -6.18
CA THR A 121 17.03 -8.83 -7.43
C THR A 121 17.47 -10.22 -7.88
N GLU A 122 16.75 -10.84 -8.81
CA GLU A 122 17.30 -11.96 -9.56
C GLU A 122 18.45 -11.42 -10.41
N LYS A 123 19.70 -11.70 -10.01
CA LYS A 123 20.87 -11.48 -10.85
C LYS A 123 20.75 -12.38 -12.08
N LYS A 124 20.15 -11.86 -13.15
CA LYS A 124 20.26 -12.48 -14.45
C LYS A 124 21.67 -12.21 -14.98
N GLY A 125 22.53 -13.23 -14.85
CA GLY A 125 23.88 -13.23 -15.41
C GLY A 125 23.83 -12.96 -16.91
N HIS A 126 24.76 -12.13 -17.38
CA HIS A 126 25.18 -12.06 -18.77
C HIS A 126 26.57 -12.71 -18.83
#